data_AF-E3UJR8-F1
#
_entry.id   AF-E3UJR8-F1
#
_cell.length_a   1.000
_cell.length_b   1.000
_cell.length_c   1.000
_cell.angle_alpha   90.00
_cell.angle_beta   90.00
_cell.angle_gamma   90.00
#
_symmetry.space_group_name_H-M   'P 1'
#
loop_
_entity.id
_entity.type
_entity.pdbx_description
1 polymer ?
#
loop_
_entity_poly.entity_id
_entity_poly.type
_entity_poly.pdbx_seq_one_letter_code
_entity_poly.pdbx_strand_id
1 'polypeptide(L)'
;MGAEQSKPAVNFEVGAFKVDDNGEPYFQMGPDTLRIPMTLHREARENLSRSVRDGAEDYTVNSYMFFQGGRKNRRFDTDINYVIFRQFTRSQVSQIIALKAGITSTIVLYQNARSPILIGCSEPRSLDCQQIRLVITLVLTDCQVLKEKRCSTLYLMEGMNRFSYVSTSAPIFEGIENFTIDKTTLYPLAVAGRVRKTDKELDVIRYITKVSSEGHRRVLLAAKPGMMEYQASSIFTYYCYMYGGCREVGYIPICPSGDRSKILHYGGQSAPNDKQIVDGDLCLFDMGGEYHCYLTDITSTFPVNGKFTDVQRTTYEMVLDTVHTVVNRIRPGFTWREARMVCYRALLRNLVEQGLLVGSVDEMYDAKLHRVFMPHGIGHFIGGKFMVKSEIDRYRGIGGVRIEEMFANYCLNLSHIRQLQSLMDPSSSLSPIQTIEASVAEEEDRGSETPVAYLKERVRQNSELSADRPDSKKKKGARRTFTDEQVAKLENYFDYKRYFTPVERTKIAKELLLSETQIKTWFQNRRAKNKRDENERREQNSSATVGMIRCTQCIVALKQAVAAIS
;
A
#
# COMPACT_ATOMS: atom_id res chain seq x y z
N MET A 1 -12.23 -39.35 -46.92
CA MET A 1 -11.14 -38.66 -46.17
C MET A 1 -11.52 -37.21 -46.03
N GLY A 2 -12.30 -36.87 -44.99
CA GLY A 2 -12.61 -35.49 -44.64
C GLY A 2 -11.56 -35.01 -43.66
N ALA A 3 -10.69 -34.09 -44.09
CA ALA A 3 -9.68 -33.50 -43.23
C ALA A 3 -10.38 -32.70 -42.12
N GLU A 4 -10.20 -33.15 -40.87
CA GLU A 4 -10.43 -32.35 -39.68
C GLU A 4 -9.54 -31.10 -39.79
N GLN A 5 -10.15 -29.94 -40.04
CA GLN A 5 -9.44 -28.68 -39.88
C GLN A 5 -9.12 -28.53 -38.39
N SER A 6 -7.86 -28.77 -38.02
CA SER A 6 -7.37 -28.44 -36.69
C SER A 6 -7.63 -26.96 -36.43
N LYS A 7 -8.40 -26.68 -35.38
CA LYS A 7 -8.57 -25.30 -34.88
C LYS A 7 -7.16 -24.71 -34.66
N PRO A 8 -6.88 -23.49 -35.15
CA PRO A 8 -5.58 -22.88 -34.92
C PRO A 8 -5.35 -22.75 -33.41
N ALA A 9 -4.19 -23.22 -32.93
CA ALA A 9 -3.77 -23.03 -31.55
C ALA A 9 -3.67 -21.52 -31.29
N VAL A 10 -4.63 -20.96 -30.57
CA VAL A 10 -4.60 -19.56 -30.16
C VAL A 10 -3.41 -19.42 -29.21
N ASN A 11 -2.45 -18.58 -29.58
CA ASN A 11 -1.26 -18.36 -28.76
C ASN A 11 -1.68 -17.54 -27.52
N PHE A 12 -1.86 -18.20 -26.37
CA PHE A 12 -2.46 -17.64 -25.15
C PHE A 12 -1.48 -16.90 -24.22
N GLU A 13 -0.18 -16.92 -24.54
CA GLU A 13 0.83 -16.23 -23.73
C GLU A 13 0.71 -14.71 -23.90
N VAL A 14 0.28 -14.01 -22.85
CA VAL A 14 0.14 -12.55 -22.90
C VAL A 14 0.77 -11.91 -21.66
N GLY A 15 2.02 -11.50 -21.82
CA GLY A 15 2.83 -10.92 -20.75
C GLY A 15 3.05 -11.93 -19.63
N ALA A 16 2.82 -11.52 -18.39
CA ALA A 16 3.04 -12.35 -17.21
C ALA A 16 1.96 -13.43 -16.95
N PHE A 17 1.02 -13.64 -17.88
CA PHE A 17 -0.02 -14.66 -17.75
C PHE A 17 0.15 -15.70 -18.84
N LYS A 18 0.19 -16.96 -18.41
CA LYS A 18 0.55 -18.11 -19.23
C LYS A 18 -0.37 -19.28 -18.91
N VAL A 19 -0.29 -20.32 -19.71
CA VAL A 19 -1.04 -21.57 -19.56
C VAL A 19 0.00 -22.70 -19.52
N ASP A 20 -0.16 -23.65 -18.60
CA ASP A 20 0.73 -24.82 -18.55
C ASP A 20 0.30 -25.92 -19.53
N ASP A 21 1.08 -27.00 -19.60
CA ASP A 21 0.85 -28.12 -20.52
C ASP A 21 -0.49 -28.84 -20.27
N ASN A 22 -1.10 -28.65 -19.09
CA ASN A 22 -2.40 -29.21 -18.73
C ASN A 22 -3.56 -28.24 -19.03
N GLY A 23 -3.27 -27.07 -19.61
CA GLY A 23 -4.28 -26.05 -19.88
C GLY A 23 -4.64 -25.19 -18.66
N GLU A 24 -3.91 -25.30 -17.55
CA GLU A 24 -4.19 -24.51 -16.35
C GLU A 24 -3.48 -23.14 -16.41
N PRO A 25 -4.24 -22.04 -16.24
CA PRO A 25 -3.67 -20.70 -16.31
C PRO A 25 -2.90 -20.33 -15.05
N TYR A 26 -1.79 -19.61 -15.20
CA TYR A 26 -0.96 -19.11 -14.12
C TYR A 26 -0.41 -17.70 -14.38
N PHE A 27 0.01 -17.04 -13.32
CA PHE A 27 0.77 -15.79 -13.35
C PHE A 27 2.25 -16.06 -13.07
N GLN A 28 3.15 -15.48 -13.85
CA GLN A 28 4.60 -15.54 -13.65
C GLN A 28 5.28 -14.40 -14.42
N MET A 29 6.16 -13.63 -13.77
CA MET A 29 6.87 -12.49 -14.36
C MET A 29 8.14 -12.86 -15.15
N GLY A 30 8.76 -13.99 -14.78
CA GLY A 30 9.96 -14.53 -15.43
C GLY A 30 10.23 -15.97 -14.94
N PRO A 31 11.13 -16.72 -15.61
CA PRO A 31 11.38 -18.13 -15.33
C PRO A 31 11.67 -18.43 -13.85
N ASP A 32 12.43 -17.56 -13.18
CA ASP A 32 12.85 -17.72 -11.79
C ASP A 32 11.87 -17.15 -10.77
N THR A 33 10.76 -16.55 -11.23
CA THR A 33 9.71 -16.02 -10.35
C THR A 33 8.65 -17.07 -10.06
N LEU A 34 7.97 -16.94 -8.91
CA LEU A 34 6.95 -17.91 -8.51
C LEU A 34 5.83 -18.01 -9.54
N ARG A 35 5.55 -19.23 -10.00
CA ARG A 35 4.35 -19.57 -10.74
C ARG A 35 3.14 -19.57 -9.80
N ILE A 36 2.20 -18.65 -10.01
CA ILE A 36 0.97 -18.55 -9.21
C ILE A 36 -0.19 -19.13 -10.01
N PRO A 37 -0.75 -20.29 -9.63
CA PRO A 37 -1.89 -20.85 -10.34
C PRO A 37 -3.11 -19.95 -10.17
N MET A 38 -3.83 -19.69 -11.26
CA MET A 38 -5.05 -18.87 -11.20
C MET A 38 -6.20 -19.56 -10.45
N THR A 39 -6.07 -20.86 -10.16
CA THR A 39 -6.94 -21.59 -9.23
C THR A 39 -6.91 -21.03 -7.81
N LEU A 40 -5.86 -20.33 -7.39
CA LEU A 40 -5.82 -19.54 -6.15
C LEU A 40 -7.04 -18.63 -6.03
N HIS A 41 -7.41 -18.00 -7.15
CA HIS A 41 -8.51 -17.04 -7.21
C HIS A 41 -9.86 -17.73 -7.30
N ARG A 42 -9.90 -18.89 -7.96
CA ARG A 42 -11.09 -19.74 -8.01
C ARG A 42 -11.48 -20.14 -6.57
N GLU A 43 -10.52 -20.65 -5.81
CA GLU A 43 -10.69 -21.07 -4.41
C GLU A 43 -11.17 -19.90 -3.52
N ALA A 44 -10.58 -18.71 -3.66
CA ALA A 44 -11.04 -17.53 -2.93
C ALA A 44 -12.52 -17.18 -3.21
N ARG A 45 -12.95 -17.27 -4.47
CA ARG A 45 -14.35 -17.03 -4.86
C ARG A 45 -15.29 -18.12 -4.35
N GLU A 46 -14.85 -19.37 -4.35
CA GLU A 46 -15.61 -20.50 -3.80
C GLU A 46 -15.83 -20.35 -2.30
N ASN A 47 -14.79 -19.96 -1.56
CA ASN A 47 -14.86 -19.70 -0.12
C ASN A 47 -15.82 -18.55 0.20
N LEU A 48 -15.75 -17.45 -0.55
CA LEU A 48 -16.65 -16.32 -0.37
C LEU A 48 -18.10 -16.67 -0.74
N SER A 49 -18.30 -17.43 -1.83
CA SER A 49 -19.63 -17.85 -2.27
C SER A 49 -20.31 -18.75 -1.24
N ARG A 50 -19.55 -19.65 -0.59
CA ARG A 50 -20.05 -20.44 0.55
C ARG A 50 -20.40 -19.55 1.74
N SER A 51 -19.53 -18.60 2.08
CA SER A 51 -19.75 -17.68 3.20
C SER A 51 -21.01 -16.82 3.03
N VAL A 52 -21.28 -16.33 1.82
CA VAL A 52 -22.50 -15.57 1.51
C VAL A 52 -23.73 -16.45 1.55
N ARG A 53 -23.66 -17.66 1.00
CA ARG A 53 -24.78 -18.62 1.06
C ARG A 53 -25.16 -18.97 2.50
N ASP A 54 -24.17 -19.20 3.35
CA ASP A 54 -24.37 -19.69 4.71
C ASP A 54 -24.62 -18.55 5.72
N GLY A 55 -24.27 -17.30 5.37
CA GLY A 55 -24.28 -16.16 6.28
C GLY A 55 -25.24 -15.01 5.91
N ALA A 56 -25.85 -15.00 4.72
CA ALA A 56 -26.83 -13.99 4.35
C ALA A 56 -28.24 -14.42 4.76
N GLU A 57 -28.98 -13.55 5.47
CA GLU A 57 -30.33 -13.84 5.97
C GLU A 57 -31.32 -14.14 4.83
N ASP A 58 -31.26 -13.37 3.74
CA ASP A 58 -32.16 -13.48 2.59
C ASP A 58 -31.47 -14.12 1.35
N TYR A 59 -30.60 -15.11 1.58
CA TYR A 59 -29.94 -15.79 0.47
C TYR A 59 -30.93 -16.50 -0.45
N THR A 60 -30.73 -16.33 -1.76
CA THR A 60 -31.41 -17.14 -2.78
C THR A 60 -30.42 -17.61 -3.85
N VAL A 61 -30.77 -18.71 -4.54
CA VAL A 61 -29.92 -19.31 -5.60
C VAL A 61 -29.68 -18.41 -6.81
N ASN A 62 -30.41 -17.30 -6.94
CA ASN A 62 -30.24 -16.29 -8.01
C ASN A 62 -29.72 -14.96 -7.47
N SER A 63 -29.00 -14.97 -6.34
CA SER A 63 -28.31 -13.78 -5.85
C SER A 63 -26.90 -13.66 -6.44
N TYR A 64 -26.38 -12.44 -6.53
CA TYR A 64 -25.10 -12.13 -7.17
C TYR A 64 -24.28 -11.13 -6.35
N MET A 65 -22.98 -11.35 -6.25
CA MET A 65 -22.03 -10.47 -5.55
C MET A 65 -21.29 -9.56 -6.53
N PHE A 66 -21.23 -8.27 -6.25
CA PHE A 66 -20.68 -7.27 -7.16
C PHE A 66 -19.46 -6.55 -6.58
N PHE A 67 -18.38 -6.52 -7.36
CA PHE A 67 -17.13 -5.84 -7.06
C PHE A 67 -16.81 -4.79 -8.12
N GLN A 68 -16.42 -3.60 -7.69
CA GLN A 68 -15.94 -2.55 -8.59
C GLN A 68 -14.42 -2.64 -8.67
N GLY A 69 -13.89 -2.81 -9.88
CA GLY A 69 -12.46 -2.70 -10.13
C GLY A 69 -11.94 -1.29 -10.01
N GLY A 70 -10.67 -1.18 -9.65
CA GLY A 70 -9.94 0.06 -9.58
C GLY A 70 -10.00 0.86 -10.88
N ARG A 71 -9.80 2.16 -10.77
CA ARG A 71 -9.76 3.10 -11.89
C ARG A 71 -8.34 3.64 -12.04
N LYS A 72 -7.93 3.99 -13.26
CA LYS A 72 -6.67 4.71 -13.48
C LYS A 72 -6.84 6.12 -12.91
N ASN A 73 -6.00 6.47 -11.94
CA ASN A 73 -5.98 7.81 -11.35
C ASN A 73 -4.86 8.61 -12.00
N ARG A 74 -5.22 9.75 -12.59
CA ARG A 74 -4.26 10.70 -13.17
C ARG A 74 -3.73 11.64 -12.09
N ARG A 75 -2.48 12.07 -12.24
CA ARG A 75 -1.82 13.05 -11.38
C ARG A 75 -2.43 14.41 -11.67
N PHE A 76 -3.34 14.84 -10.79
CA PHE A 76 -4.09 16.08 -10.94
C PHE A 76 -4.80 16.15 -12.32
N ASP A 77 -4.64 17.25 -13.04
CA ASP A 77 -5.17 17.53 -14.38
C ASP A 77 -4.25 17.07 -15.52
N THR A 78 -3.17 16.35 -15.21
CA THR A 78 -2.23 15.82 -16.22
C THR A 78 -2.73 14.52 -16.83
N ASP A 79 -2.10 14.06 -17.91
CA ASP A 79 -2.28 12.74 -18.51
C ASP A 79 -1.39 11.64 -17.88
N ILE A 80 -0.56 12.00 -16.90
CA ILE A 80 0.35 11.10 -16.18
C ILE A 80 -0.44 10.35 -15.11
N ASN A 81 -0.27 9.02 -15.00
CA ASN A 81 -0.92 8.25 -13.93
C ASN A 81 -0.15 8.40 -12.60
N TYR A 82 -0.85 8.51 -11.45
CA TYR A 82 -0.24 8.65 -10.11
C TYR A 82 0.68 7.48 -9.75
N VAL A 83 0.31 6.28 -10.19
CA VAL A 83 0.98 5.00 -9.90
C VAL A 83 0.77 4.08 -11.11
N ILE A 84 1.65 3.09 -11.28
CA ILE A 84 1.32 1.91 -12.08
C ILE A 84 -0.04 1.40 -11.61
N PHE A 85 -0.95 1.14 -12.54
CA PHE A 85 -2.29 0.69 -12.17
C PHE A 85 -2.21 -0.54 -11.27
N ARG A 86 -2.70 -0.38 -10.05
CA ARG A 86 -2.71 -1.40 -9.02
C ARG A 86 -4.13 -1.69 -8.61
N GLN A 87 -4.48 -2.97 -8.55
CA GLN A 87 -5.86 -3.38 -8.39
C GLN A 87 -6.22 -3.63 -6.92
N PHE A 88 -7.41 -3.18 -6.51
CA PHE A 88 -7.98 -3.26 -5.15
C PHE A 88 -8.47 -4.68 -4.80
N THR A 89 -9.01 -5.38 -5.80
CA THR A 89 -9.40 -6.81 -5.85
C THR A 89 -9.38 -7.18 -7.33
N ARG A 90 -8.76 -8.29 -7.78
CA ARG A 90 -8.22 -8.55 -9.15
C ARG A 90 -9.16 -8.42 -10.39
N SER A 91 -10.07 -7.46 -10.48
CA SER A 91 -10.71 -6.97 -11.71
C SER A 91 -9.70 -6.27 -12.61
N GLN A 92 -10.08 -5.95 -13.85
CA GLN A 92 -9.31 -4.99 -14.64
C GLN A 92 -9.83 -3.56 -14.39
N VAL A 93 -9.13 -2.57 -14.94
CA VAL A 93 -9.51 -1.15 -14.90
C VAL A 93 -10.98 -1.01 -15.31
N SER A 94 -11.79 -0.33 -14.49
CA SER A 94 -13.18 0.00 -14.81
C SER A 94 -14.13 -1.19 -15.03
N GLN A 95 -13.79 -2.40 -14.55
CA GLN A 95 -14.68 -3.56 -14.64
C GLN A 95 -15.55 -3.73 -13.40
N ILE A 96 -16.79 -4.19 -13.60
CA ILE A 96 -17.65 -4.66 -12.52
C ILE A 96 -17.65 -6.19 -12.58
N ILE A 97 -17.31 -6.87 -11.49
CA ILE A 97 -17.33 -8.34 -11.44
C ILE A 97 -18.60 -8.78 -10.71
N ALA A 98 -19.33 -9.73 -11.30
CA ALA A 98 -20.51 -10.35 -10.72
C ALA A 98 -20.24 -11.83 -10.40
N LEU A 99 -20.27 -12.25 -9.14
CA LEU A 99 -20.15 -13.67 -8.78
C LEU A 99 -21.53 -14.23 -8.46
N LYS A 100 -21.93 -15.34 -9.07
CA LYS A 100 -23.18 -15.99 -8.68
C LYS A 100 -23.02 -16.55 -7.27
N ALA A 101 -23.87 -16.17 -6.34
CA ALA A 101 -23.79 -16.64 -4.97
C ALA A 101 -24.21 -18.13 -4.89
N GLY A 102 -23.38 -18.96 -4.26
CA GLY A 102 -23.63 -20.41 -4.07
C GLY A 102 -23.26 -21.35 -5.24
N ILE A 103 -22.78 -20.83 -6.37
CA ILE A 103 -22.19 -21.64 -7.46
C ILE A 103 -20.81 -21.06 -7.80
N THR A 104 -19.85 -21.91 -8.19
CA THR A 104 -18.46 -21.51 -8.52
C THR A 104 -18.33 -20.65 -9.80
N SER A 105 -19.46 -20.36 -10.47
CA SER A 105 -19.50 -19.62 -11.73
C SER A 105 -19.22 -18.12 -11.52
N THR A 106 -18.14 -17.65 -12.15
CA THR A 106 -17.74 -16.24 -12.14
C THR A 106 -18.28 -15.55 -13.38
N ILE A 107 -18.91 -14.39 -13.19
CA ILE A 107 -19.41 -13.55 -14.27
C ILE A 107 -18.67 -12.20 -14.21
N VAL A 108 -18.22 -11.67 -15.35
CA VAL A 108 -17.62 -10.32 -15.39
C VAL A 108 -18.47 -9.42 -16.25
N LEU A 109 -18.96 -8.32 -15.69
CA LEU A 109 -19.59 -7.25 -16.44
C LEU A 109 -18.51 -6.36 -17.05
N TYR A 110 -18.44 -6.35 -18.38
CA TYR A 110 -17.59 -5.45 -19.13
C TYR A 110 -18.38 -4.20 -19.54
N GLN A 111 -17.97 -3.02 -19.07
CA GLN A 111 -18.42 -1.79 -19.72
C GLN A 111 -17.66 -1.62 -21.03
N ASN A 112 -18.40 -1.69 -22.13
CA ASN A 112 -17.90 -1.60 -23.49
C ASN A 112 -17.05 -0.32 -23.66
N ALA A 113 -15.74 -0.47 -23.87
CA ALA A 113 -14.86 0.66 -24.14
C ALA A 113 -15.13 1.19 -25.56
N ARG A 114 -16.18 2.00 -25.72
CA ARG A 114 -16.32 2.85 -26.92
C ARG A 114 -15.37 4.04 -26.79
N SER A 115 -14.09 3.88 -27.15
CA SER A 115 -13.23 5.05 -27.45
C SER A 115 -11.93 4.65 -28.18
N PRO A 116 -11.49 5.43 -29.19
CA PRO A 116 -10.26 5.21 -29.96
C PRO A 116 -9.01 5.60 -29.15
N ILE A 117 -8.70 4.85 -28.09
CA ILE A 117 -7.45 4.97 -27.32
C ILE A 117 -6.56 3.78 -27.70
N LEU A 118 -6.21 3.70 -28.99
CA LEU A 118 -5.42 2.61 -29.57
C LEU A 118 -3.96 2.99 -29.85
N ILE A 119 -3.60 4.26 -29.68
CA ILE A 119 -2.21 4.71 -29.85
C ILE A 119 -1.60 4.83 -28.44
N GLY A 120 -1.08 3.71 -27.92
CA GLY A 120 -0.32 3.67 -26.65
C GLY A 120 -0.79 2.66 -25.60
N CYS A 121 -1.86 1.90 -25.84
CA CYS A 121 -2.26 0.76 -24.99
C CYS A 121 -2.29 -0.52 -25.84
N SER A 122 -1.81 -1.64 -25.28
CA SER A 122 -1.84 -2.96 -25.94
C SER A 122 -3.24 -3.28 -26.45
N GLU A 123 -3.33 -3.96 -27.61
CA GLU A 123 -4.57 -4.26 -28.33
C GLU A 123 -5.75 -4.72 -27.43
N PRO A 124 -6.99 -4.28 -27.71
CA PRO A 124 -8.20 -4.80 -27.09
C PRO A 124 -8.25 -6.31 -27.28
N ARG A 125 -8.25 -7.05 -26.17
CA ARG A 125 -8.12 -8.51 -26.18
C ARG A 125 -9.47 -9.17 -26.40
N SER A 126 -9.48 -10.30 -27.11
CA SER A 126 -10.68 -11.12 -27.30
C SER A 126 -11.26 -11.61 -25.97
N LEU A 127 -12.57 -11.86 -25.96
CA LEU A 127 -13.31 -12.38 -24.80
C LEU A 127 -12.76 -13.74 -24.34
N ASP A 128 -12.34 -14.59 -25.27
CA ASP A 128 -11.80 -15.92 -25.01
C ASP A 128 -10.48 -15.87 -24.22
N CYS A 129 -9.60 -14.91 -24.55
CA CYS A 129 -8.36 -14.67 -23.81
C CYS A 129 -8.62 -14.20 -22.35
N GLN A 130 -9.78 -13.60 -22.06
CA GLN A 130 -10.13 -13.18 -20.70
C GLN A 130 -10.78 -14.29 -19.88
N GLN A 131 -11.59 -15.15 -20.51
CA GLN A 131 -12.24 -16.29 -19.86
C GLN A 131 -11.21 -17.28 -19.28
N ILE A 132 -10.18 -17.61 -20.06
CA ILE A 132 -9.11 -18.52 -19.62
C ILE A 132 -8.23 -17.83 -18.56
N ARG A 133 -7.77 -16.60 -18.81
CA ARG A 133 -6.82 -15.90 -17.94
C ARG A 133 -7.30 -15.66 -16.50
N LEU A 134 -8.60 -15.45 -16.30
CA LEU A 134 -9.17 -15.15 -14.99
C LEU A 134 -10.01 -16.31 -14.43
N VAL A 135 -10.07 -17.43 -15.17
CA VAL A 135 -10.92 -18.57 -14.87
C VAL A 135 -12.38 -18.10 -14.69
N ILE A 136 -12.90 -17.43 -15.71
CA ILE A 136 -14.25 -16.82 -15.72
C ILE A 136 -15.18 -17.68 -16.56
N THR A 137 -16.42 -17.83 -16.09
CA THR A 137 -17.45 -18.66 -16.74
C THR A 137 -18.31 -17.88 -17.73
N LEU A 138 -18.49 -16.56 -17.55
CA LEU A 138 -19.34 -15.75 -18.43
C LEU A 138 -18.92 -14.26 -18.45
N VAL A 139 -19.00 -13.62 -19.61
CA VAL A 139 -18.81 -12.15 -19.76
C VAL A 139 -20.15 -11.53 -20.15
N LEU A 140 -20.54 -10.45 -19.47
CA LEU A 140 -21.80 -9.74 -19.72
C LEU A 140 -21.53 -8.30 -20.14
N THR A 141 -22.37 -7.78 -21.02
CA THR A 141 -22.26 -6.41 -21.55
C THR A 141 -23.43 -5.50 -21.14
N ASP A 142 -24.47 -6.06 -20.48
CA ASP A 142 -25.70 -5.35 -20.10
C ASP A 142 -26.37 -6.01 -18.87
N CYS A 143 -27.08 -5.21 -18.07
CA CYS A 143 -27.96 -5.62 -16.98
C CYS A 143 -29.14 -6.51 -17.44
N GLN A 144 -29.48 -6.52 -18.73
CA GLN A 144 -30.49 -7.42 -19.31
C GLN A 144 -30.24 -8.88 -18.94
N VAL A 145 -28.98 -9.32 -18.89
CA VAL A 145 -28.66 -10.72 -18.55
C VAL A 145 -28.96 -11.04 -17.09
N LEU A 146 -28.91 -10.06 -16.17
CA LEU A 146 -29.35 -10.27 -14.78
C LEU A 146 -30.87 -10.49 -14.72
N LYS A 147 -31.64 -9.82 -15.58
CA LYS A 147 -33.09 -10.03 -15.71
C LYS A 147 -33.39 -11.41 -16.30
N GLU A 148 -32.69 -11.82 -17.36
CA GLU A 148 -32.82 -13.16 -17.95
C GLU A 148 -32.49 -14.28 -16.95
N LYS A 149 -31.47 -14.08 -16.11
CA LYS A 149 -31.08 -15.01 -15.06
C LYS A 149 -31.99 -14.93 -13.82
N ARG A 150 -33.06 -14.12 -13.86
CA ARG A 150 -34.02 -13.92 -12.77
C ARG A 150 -33.31 -13.58 -11.46
N CYS A 151 -32.36 -12.65 -11.52
CA CYS A 151 -31.62 -12.18 -10.37
C CYS A 151 -32.57 -11.59 -9.32
N SER A 152 -32.41 -12.02 -8.08
CA SER A 152 -33.20 -11.56 -6.93
C SER A 152 -32.52 -10.43 -6.18
N THR A 153 -31.33 -10.71 -5.63
CA THR A 153 -30.59 -9.82 -4.73
C THR A 153 -29.18 -9.60 -5.25
N LEU A 154 -28.76 -8.33 -5.27
CA LEU A 154 -27.40 -7.88 -5.55
C LEU A 154 -26.69 -7.56 -4.24
N TYR A 155 -25.68 -8.35 -3.90
CA TYR A 155 -24.77 -8.05 -2.80
C TYR A 155 -23.64 -7.14 -3.30
N LEU A 156 -23.61 -5.88 -2.88
CA LEU A 156 -22.66 -4.88 -3.34
C LEU A 156 -21.49 -4.76 -2.35
N MET A 157 -20.26 -4.71 -2.87
CA MET A 157 -19.06 -4.52 -2.06
C MET A 157 -18.98 -3.06 -1.60
N GLU A 158 -19.53 -2.77 -0.43
CA GLU A 158 -19.49 -1.45 0.21
C GLU A 158 -19.10 -1.59 1.68
N GLY A 159 -18.13 -0.81 2.13
CA GLY A 159 -17.72 -0.82 3.52
C GLY A 159 -16.49 0.02 3.80
N MET A 160 -16.36 0.43 5.07
CA MET A 160 -15.31 1.33 5.52
C MET A 160 -14.12 0.54 6.05
N ASN A 161 -12.95 0.75 5.45
CA ASN A 161 -11.71 0.32 6.08
C ASN A 161 -11.51 1.15 7.34
N ARG A 162 -11.64 0.52 8.51
CA ARG A 162 -11.54 1.18 9.82
C ARG A 162 -10.12 1.61 10.22
N PHE A 163 -9.10 1.28 9.43
CA PHE A 163 -7.73 1.77 9.63
C PHE A 163 -7.52 3.10 8.90
N SER A 164 -7.89 3.17 7.62
CA SER A 164 -7.74 4.38 6.82
C SER A 164 -8.96 5.32 6.88
N TYR A 165 -10.08 4.85 7.41
CA TYR A 165 -11.41 5.48 7.33
C TYR A 165 -11.88 5.73 5.89
N VAL A 166 -11.30 5.00 4.92
CA VAL A 166 -11.69 5.07 3.51
C VAL A 166 -12.76 4.01 3.23
N SER A 167 -13.86 4.44 2.64
CA SER A 167 -14.93 3.55 2.19
C SER A 167 -14.69 3.04 0.78
N THR A 168 -14.97 1.75 0.58
CA THR A 168 -15.13 1.18 -0.75
C THR A 168 -16.50 1.59 -1.27
N SER A 169 -16.55 2.30 -2.40
CA SER A 169 -17.82 2.67 -3.03
C SER A 169 -18.47 1.45 -3.68
N ALA A 170 -19.77 1.29 -3.46
CA ALA A 170 -20.56 0.28 -4.15
C ALA A 170 -20.42 0.42 -5.69
N PRO A 171 -20.43 -0.70 -6.44
CA PRO A 171 -20.57 -0.67 -7.89
C PRO A 171 -21.86 0.05 -8.29
N ILE A 172 -21.78 0.88 -9.34
CA ILE A 172 -22.93 1.60 -9.91
C ILE A 172 -22.99 1.27 -11.40
N PHE A 173 -24.15 0.83 -11.86
CA PHE A 173 -24.41 0.57 -13.28
C PHE A 173 -25.87 0.89 -13.61
N GLU A 174 -26.14 1.21 -14.87
CA GLU A 174 -27.48 1.48 -15.37
C GLU A 174 -28.38 0.26 -15.18
N GLY A 175 -29.61 0.46 -14.68
CA GLY A 175 -30.56 -0.61 -14.44
C GLY A 175 -30.46 -1.27 -13.07
N ILE A 176 -29.50 -0.87 -12.22
CA ILE A 176 -29.29 -1.44 -10.87
C ILE A 176 -30.50 -1.25 -9.96
N GLU A 177 -31.28 -0.19 -10.17
CA GLU A 177 -32.51 0.14 -9.45
C GLU A 177 -33.64 -0.88 -9.62
N ASN A 178 -33.53 -1.77 -10.61
CA ASN A 178 -34.51 -2.83 -10.87
C ASN A 178 -34.32 -4.09 -10.01
N PHE A 179 -33.36 -4.08 -9.08
CA PHE A 179 -33.02 -5.24 -8.26
C PHE A 179 -33.03 -4.90 -6.77
N THR A 180 -33.24 -5.92 -5.94
CA THR A 180 -33.05 -5.80 -4.49
C THR A 180 -31.55 -5.67 -4.20
N ILE A 181 -31.17 -4.69 -3.37
CA ILE A 181 -29.77 -4.37 -3.09
C ILE A 181 -29.45 -4.63 -1.61
N ASP A 182 -28.38 -5.38 -1.36
CA ASP A 182 -27.75 -5.54 -0.05
C ASP A 182 -26.33 -4.94 -0.12
N LYS A 183 -26.01 -4.01 0.79
CA LYS A 183 -24.70 -3.36 0.89
C LYS A 183 -23.94 -3.72 2.18
N THR A 184 -24.54 -4.52 3.04
CA THR A 184 -24.08 -4.75 4.43
C THR A 184 -23.45 -6.12 4.61
N THR A 185 -23.81 -7.10 3.78
CA THR A 185 -23.44 -8.50 3.96
C THR A 185 -22.11 -8.86 3.31
N LEU A 186 -21.84 -8.36 2.10
CA LEU A 186 -20.68 -8.80 1.31
C LEU A 186 -19.34 -8.38 1.91
N TYR A 187 -19.23 -7.11 2.33
CA TYR A 187 -17.98 -6.56 2.87
C TYR A 187 -17.45 -7.33 4.07
N PRO A 188 -18.22 -7.55 5.17
CA PRO A 188 -17.73 -8.30 6.32
C PRO A 188 -17.32 -9.74 5.95
N LEU A 189 -18.12 -10.44 5.13
CA LEU A 189 -17.79 -11.81 4.73
C LEU A 189 -16.52 -11.87 3.85
N ALA A 190 -16.35 -10.92 2.94
CA ALA A 190 -15.14 -10.80 2.12
C ALA A 190 -13.91 -10.49 2.97
N VAL A 191 -14.04 -9.65 3.99
CA VAL A 191 -12.96 -9.36 4.94
C VAL A 191 -12.61 -10.61 5.76
N ALA A 192 -13.61 -11.29 6.33
CA ALA A 192 -13.42 -12.52 7.10
C ALA A 192 -12.70 -13.61 6.29
N GLY A 193 -13.09 -13.79 5.03
CA GLY A 193 -12.45 -14.73 4.10
C GLY A 193 -10.98 -14.44 3.83
N ARG A 194 -10.51 -13.19 3.98
CA ARG A 194 -9.11 -12.78 3.77
C ARG A 194 -8.24 -12.89 5.02
N VAL A 195 -8.84 -13.04 6.20
CA VAL A 195 -8.10 -13.20 7.46
C VAL A 195 -7.33 -14.52 7.43
N ARG A 196 -7.98 -15.60 6.97
CA ARG A 196 -7.40 -16.93 6.83
C ARG A 196 -6.86 -17.12 5.42
N LYS A 197 -5.61 -17.56 5.30
CA LYS A 197 -4.96 -17.77 4.00
C LYS A 197 -5.10 -19.22 3.61
N THR A 198 -5.36 -19.45 2.33
CA THR A 198 -5.25 -20.77 1.70
C THR A 198 -3.78 -21.16 1.52
N ASP A 199 -3.48 -22.44 1.34
CA ASP A 199 -2.10 -22.90 1.10
C ASP A 199 -1.47 -22.21 -0.11
N LYS A 200 -2.25 -21.98 -1.17
CA LYS A 200 -1.81 -21.25 -2.36
C LYS A 200 -1.47 -19.79 -2.07
N GLU A 201 -2.21 -19.11 -1.19
CA GLU A 201 -1.88 -17.76 -0.74
C GLU A 201 -0.59 -17.73 0.10
N LEU A 202 -0.39 -18.76 0.93
CA LEU A 202 0.79 -18.89 1.77
C LEU A 202 2.04 -19.11 0.94
N ASP A 203 1.97 -19.85 -0.16
CA ASP A 203 3.10 -20.01 -1.08
C ASP A 203 3.54 -18.66 -1.68
N VAL A 204 2.59 -17.79 -2.03
CA VAL A 204 2.90 -16.44 -2.51
C VAL A 204 3.56 -15.61 -1.41
N ILE A 205 3.02 -15.63 -0.19
CA ILE A 205 3.58 -14.89 0.95
C ILE A 205 5.00 -15.38 1.27
N ARG A 206 5.23 -16.69 1.33
CA ARG A 206 6.56 -17.30 1.56
C ARG A 206 7.56 -16.88 0.49
N TYR A 207 7.15 -16.87 -0.78
CA TYR A 207 8.01 -16.41 -1.87
C TYR A 207 8.41 -14.93 -1.71
N ILE A 208 7.45 -14.04 -1.44
CA ILE A 208 7.76 -12.61 -1.26
C ILE A 208 8.62 -12.40 -0.02
N THR A 209 8.41 -13.20 1.04
CA THR A 209 9.24 -13.13 2.25
C THR A 209 10.66 -13.50 1.93
N LYS A 210 10.89 -14.57 1.16
CA LYS A 210 12.21 -14.96 0.69
C LYS A 210 12.87 -13.83 -0.12
N VAL A 211 12.18 -13.28 -1.11
CA VAL A 211 12.67 -12.18 -1.94
C VAL A 211 13.01 -10.95 -1.10
N SER A 212 12.11 -10.55 -0.21
CA SER A 212 12.29 -9.35 0.64
C SER A 212 13.43 -9.56 1.64
N SER A 213 13.55 -10.75 2.22
CA SER A 213 14.64 -11.07 3.15
C SER A 213 16.00 -11.00 2.46
N GLU A 214 16.08 -11.48 1.22
CA GLU A 214 17.30 -11.34 0.41
C GLU A 214 17.56 -9.87 0.02
N GLY A 215 16.51 -9.10 -0.28
CA GLY A 215 16.62 -7.65 -0.48
C GLY A 215 17.18 -6.92 0.75
N HIS A 216 16.71 -7.28 1.96
CA HIS A 216 17.30 -6.81 3.23
C HIS A 216 18.78 -7.20 3.31
N ARG A 217 19.13 -8.46 3.02
CA ARG A 217 20.52 -8.93 3.03
C ARG A 217 21.41 -8.10 2.10
N ARG A 218 20.94 -7.77 0.89
CA ARG A 218 21.69 -6.91 -0.04
C ARG A 218 21.91 -5.51 0.50
N VAL A 219 20.92 -4.94 1.18
CA VAL A 219 21.09 -3.64 1.85
C VAL A 219 22.10 -3.74 2.99
N LEU A 220 22.02 -4.76 3.84
CA LEU A 220 22.97 -4.96 4.94
C LEU A 220 24.42 -5.09 4.44
N LEU A 221 24.65 -5.84 3.35
CA LEU A 221 25.97 -6.02 2.76
C LEU A 221 26.51 -4.75 2.09
N ALA A 222 25.62 -3.90 1.57
CA ALA A 222 26.01 -2.67 0.88
C ALA A 222 26.16 -1.46 1.82
N ALA A 223 25.45 -1.45 2.95
CA ALA A 223 25.37 -0.32 3.86
C ALA A 223 26.74 0.02 4.44
N LYS A 224 27.10 1.30 4.38
CA LYS A 224 28.34 1.85 4.96
C LYS A 224 28.17 3.33 5.30
N PRO A 225 28.95 3.86 6.26
CA PRO A 225 29.00 5.31 6.51
C PRO A 225 29.22 6.11 5.22
N GLY A 226 28.54 7.25 5.11
CA GLY A 226 28.57 8.14 3.96
C GLY A 226 27.46 7.91 2.93
N MET A 227 26.77 6.76 2.97
CA MET A 227 25.58 6.52 2.13
C MET A 227 24.39 7.36 2.58
N MET A 228 23.47 7.62 1.66
CA MET A 228 22.17 8.20 1.97
C MET A 228 21.14 7.11 2.25
N GLU A 229 20.20 7.36 3.16
CA GLU A 229 19.10 6.44 3.49
C GLU A 229 18.31 5.99 2.25
N TYR A 230 18.02 6.89 1.30
CA TYR A 230 17.32 6.54 0.06
C TYR A 230 18.13 5.58 -0.84
N GLN A 231 19.46 5.53 -0.73
CA GLN A 231 20.27 4.57 -1.49
C GLN A 231 20.01 3.15 -1.00
N ALA A 232 19.82 2.96 0.30
CA ALA A 232 19.40 1.67 0.87
C ALA A 232 18.01 1.27 0.36
N SER A 233 17.04 2.19 0.39
CA SER A 233 15.70 1.97 -0.20
C SER A 233 15.77 1.58 -1.69
N SER A 234 16.69 2.19 -2.45
CA SER A 234 16.89 1.90 -3.87
C SER A 234 17.43 0.48 -4.08
N ILE A 235 18.44 0.07 -3.31
CA ILE A 235 19.02 -1.28 -3.38
C ILE A 235 17.96 -2.36 -3.09
N PHE A 236 17.15 -2.16 -2.05
CA PHE A 236 16.06 -3.08 -1.72
C PHE A 236 15.05 -3.23 -2.86
N THR A 237 14.58 -2.09 -3.39
CA THR A 237 13.57 -2.05 -4.45
C THR A 237 14.11 -2.64 -5.74
N TYR A 238 15.36 -2.31 -6.08
CA TYR A 238 16.08 -2.90 -7.20
C TYR A 238 16.10 -4.42 -7.08
N TYR A 239 16.53 -4.96 -5.93
CA TYR A 239 16.63 -6.40 -5.75
C TYR A 239 15.26 -7.09 -5.89
N CYS A 240 14.25 -6.57 -5.20
CA CYS A 240 12.91 -7.12 -5.22
C CYS A 240 12.33 -7.16 -6.64
N TYR A 241 12.55 -6.11 -7.43
CA TYR A 241 12.04 -6.09 -8.79
C TYR A 241 12.88 -6.96 -9.73
N MET A 242 14.20 -6.78 -9.74
CA MET A 242 15.12 -7.45 -10.65
C MET A 242 15.06 -8.98 -10.53
N TYR A 243 15.07 -9.50 -9.30
CA TYR A 243 15.16 -10.95 -9.04
C TYR A 243 13.84 -11.57 -8.57
N GLY A 244 12.96 -10.77 -7.96
CA GLY A 244 11.68 -11.24 -7.42
C GLY A 244 10.47 -10.95 -8.31
N GLY A 245 10.64 -10.22 -9.42
CA GLY A 245 9.54 -9.74 -10.24
C GLY A 245 8.57 -8.81 -9.49
N CYS A 246 8.97 -8.29 -8.33
CA CYS A 246 8.17 -7.39 -7.49
C CYS A 246 8.26 -5.97 -8.05
N ARG A 247 7.43 -5.66 -9.05
CA ARG A 247 7.40 -4.33 -9.68
C ARG A 247 7.09 -3.19 -8.72
N GLU A 248 6.38 -3.50 -7.63
CA GLU A 248 6.00 -2.57 -6.58
C GLU A 248 6.47 -3.13 -5.22
N VAL A 249 6.47 -2.26 -4.22
CA VAL A 249 6.66 -2.59 -2.80
C VAL A 249 5.34 -2.45 -2.04
N GLY A 250 5.21 -3.14 -0.90
CA GLY A 250 3.97 -3.15 -0.12
C GLY A 250 3.59 -1.76 0.42
N TYR A 251 4.61 -1.00 0.83
CA TYR A 251 4.56 0.34 1.40
C TYR A 251 5.87 1.08 1.05
N ILE A 252 5.88 2.39 1.30
CA ILE A 252 7.09 3.21 1.09
C ILE A 252 8.18 2.69 2.03
N PRO A 253 9.37 2.32 1.54
CA PRO A 253 10.47 1.89 2.39
C PRO A 253 10.80 2.94 3.46
N ILE A 254 10.93 2.49 4.71
CA ILE A 254 11.20 3.32 5.88
C ILE A 254 12.65 3.05 6.24
N CYS A 255 13.58 3.96 5.92
CA CYS A 255 15.02 3.71 6.08
C CYS A 255 15.72 4.69 7.04
N PRO A 256 15.21 4.96 8.25
CA PRO A 256 15.87 5.87 9.17
C PRO A 256 17.20 5.32 9.72
N SER A 257 18.12 6.24 10.01
CA SER A 257 19.40 6.02 10.66
C SER A 257 19.62 6.96 11.85
N GLY A 258 20.22 6.45 12.92
CA GLY A 258 20.51 7.23 14.13
C GLY A 258 19.23 7.75 14.81
N ASP A 259 19.20 9.04 15.17
CA ASP A 259 18.07 9.64 15.89
C ASP A 259 16.74 9.61 15.10
N ARG A 260 16.78 9.44 13.78
CA ARG A 260 15.56 9.32 12.95
C ARG A 260 14.82 8.00 13.19
N SER A 261 15.48 6.98 13.75
CA SER A 261 14.90 5.65 13.98
C SER A 261 13.76 5.67 15.02
N LYS A 262 13.57 6.77 15.76
CA LYS A 262 12.40 6.98 16.63
C LYS A 262 11.12 7.39 15.88
N ILE A 263 11.21 7.73 14.58
CA ILE A 263 10.08 8.14 13.74
C ILE A 263 9.52 6.89 13.05
N LEU A 264 8.41 6.36 13.57
CA LEU A 264 7.87 5.06 13.15
C LEU A 264 7.55 4.93 11.66
N HIS A 265 6.93 5.96 11.06
CA HIS A 265 6.60 6.00 9.63
C HIS A 265 7.43 7.07 8.92
N TYR A 266 8.75 7.01 9.09
CA TYR A 266 9.72 7.78 8.31
C TYR A 266 9.69 7.37 6.81
N GLY A 267 10.35 8.10 5.91
CA GLY A 267 10.37 7.81 4.46
C GLY A 267 9.23 8.44 3.65
N GLY A 268 8.22 9.01 4.31
CA GLY A 268 7.13 9.76 3.66
C GLY A 268 7.57 11.09 3.03
N GLN A 269 6.62 11.82 2.43
CA GLN A 269 6.90 13.06 1.68
C GLN A 269 7.62 14.14 2.51
N SER A 270 7.31 14.25 3.80
CA SER A 270 7.92 15.24 4.71
C SER A 270 9.28 14.79 5.28
N ALA A 271 9.68 13.53 5.04
CA ALA A 271 10.84 12.93 5.67
C ALA A 271 11.41 11.80 4.76
N PRO A 272 11.89 12.12 3.54
CA PRO A 272 11.92 11.21 2.40
C PRO A 272 13.17 10.32 2.30
N ASN A 273 13.66 9.77 3.42
CA ASN A 273 14.91 9.00 3.48
C ASN A 273 16.13 9.79 2.99
N ASP A 274 16.27 11.03 3.45
CA ASP A 274 17.28 11.99 2.98
C ASP A 274 18.44 12.24 3.96
N LYS A 275 18.60 11.45 5.03
CA LYS A 275 19.78 11.58 5.89
C LYS A 275 20.98 10.92 5.22
N GLN A 276 22.15 11.50 5.42
CA GLN A 276 23.40 10.75 5.30
C GLN A 276 23.55 9.85 6.54
N ILE A 277 23.79 8.56 6.31
CA ILE A 277 24.11 7.58 7.34
C ILE A 277 25.57 7.80 7.74
N VAL A 278 25.82 7.98 9.03
CA VAL A 278 27.16 8.28 9.55
C VAL A 278 27.69 7.13 10.40
N ASP A 279 29.00 7.08 10.61
CA ASP A 279 29.61 6.05 11.45
C ASP A 279 29.01 6.05 12.86
N GLY A 280 28.80 4.87 13.41
CA GLY A 280 28.12 4.66 14.70
C GLY A 280 26.59 4.73 14.65
N ASP A 281 25.95 5.10 13.54
CA ASP A 281 24.49 5.06 13.42
C ASP A 281 23.95 3.62 13.56
N LEU A 282 22.83 3.51 14.29
CA LEU A 282 21.96 2.33 14.23
C LEU A 282 20.89 2.58 13.17
N CYS A 283 20.87 1.74 12.13
CA CYS A 283 19.86 1.74 11.08
C CYS A 283 18.67 0.89 11.51
N LEU A 284 17.44 1.38 11.30
CA LEU A 284 16.21 0.61 11.46
C LEU A 284 15.49 0.67 10.12
N PHE A 285 15.63 -0.36 9.30
CA PHE A 285 15.08 -0.36 7.95
C PHE A 285 13.87 -1.28 7.88
N ASP A 286 12.71 -0.70 7.61
CA ASP A 286 11.43 -1.38 7.47
C ASP A 286 10.98 -1.33 5.99
N MET A 287 11.04 -2.49 5.34
CA MET A 287 10.87 -2.63 3.89
C MET A 287 10.24 -3.99 3.53
N GLY A 288 9.29 -3.98 2.61
CA GLY A 288 8.57 -5.18 2.18
C GLY A 288 8.21 -5.16 0.70
N GLY A 289 8.54 -6.25 -0.01
CA GLY A 289 8.21 -6.42 -1.41
C GLY A 289 6.73 -6.71 -1.64
N GLU A 290 6.31 -6.63 -2.90
CA GLU A 290 4.98 -7.06 -3.32
C GLU A 290 5.02 -7.86 -4.62
N TYR A 291 4.46 -9.06 -4.58
CA TYR A 291 4.29 -9.90 -5.76
C TYR A 291 2.83 -10.27 -5.92
N HIS A 292 2.29 -9.99 -7.11
CA HIS A 292 0.93 -10.34 -7.45
C HIS A 292 -0.11 -9.85 -6.40
N CYS A 293 0.08 -8.62 -5.91
CA CYS A 293 -0.74 -7.92 -4.89
C CYS A 293 -0.74 -8.53 -3.48
N TYR A 294 0.07 -9.54 -3.20
CA TYR A 294 0.42 -9.96 -1.84
C TYR A 294 1.68 -9.20 -1.41
N LEU A 295 1.75 -8.81 -0.14
CA LEU A 295 2.88 -8.06 0.39
C LEU A 295 3.50 -8.77 1.59
N THR A 296 4.72 -8.37 1.89
CA THR A 296 5.41 -8.66 3.15
C THR A 296 5.76 -7.37 3.87
N ASP A 297 6.22 -7.52 5.10
CA ASP A 297 6.55 -6.44 6.02
C ASP A 297 7.66 -6.95 6.93
N ILE A 298 8.87 -6.41 6.76
CA ILE A 298 10.08 -6.88 7.42
C ILE A 298 10.89 -5.67 7.86
N THR A 299 11.20 -5.63 9.16
CA THR A 299 12.10 -4.64 9.74
C THR A 299 13.41 -5.28 10.16
N SER A 300 14.53 -4.69 9.75
CA SER A 300 15.89 -5.08 10.14
C SER A 300 16.56 -3.92 10.88
N THR A 301 17.19 -4.19 12.02
CA THR A 301 17.96 -3.20 12.79
C THR A 301 19.42 -3.62 12.90
N PHE A 302 20.36 -2.76 12.52
CA PHE A 302 21.79 -3.08 12.49
C PHE A 302 22.68 -1.83 12.56
N PRO A 303 23.90 -1.92 13.11
CA PRO A 303 24.87 -0.83 13.09
C PRO A 303 25.48 -0.70 11.69
N VAL A 304 25.52 0.50 11.13
CA VAL A 304 25.99 0.71 9.75
C VAL A 304 27.45 0.29 9.53
N ASN A 305 28.28 0.36 10.57
CA ASN A 305 29.70 -0.02 10.52
C ASN A 305 29.94 -1.50 10.87
N GLY A 306 28.86 -2.29 11.00
CA GLY A 306 28.93 -3.72 11.30
C GLY A 306 29.30 -4.05 12.76
N LYS A 307 29.41 -3.08 13.66
CA LYS A 307 29.77 -3.35 15.07
C LYS A 307 28.81 -2.65 16.03
N PHE A 308 28.09 -3.44 16.82
CA PHE A 308 27.25 -2.91 17.87
C PHE A 308 28.13 -2.32 18.98
N THR A 309 27.81 -1.11 19.44
CA THR A 309 28.27 -0.63 20.74
C THR A 309 27.54 -1.38 21.87
N ASP A 310 28.02 -1.31 23.10
CA ASP A 310 27.38 -2.00 24.22
C ASP A 310 25.93 -1.54 24.45
N VAL A 311 25.67 -0.23 24.31
CA VAL A 311 24.31 0.34 24.43
C VAL A 311 23.41 -0.14 23.28
N GLN A 312 23.93 -0.18 22.05
CA GLN A 312 23.18 -0.67 20.89
C GLN A 312 22.88 -2.17 21.02
N ARG A 313 23.88 -2.98 21.41
CA ARG A 313 23.73 -4.42 21.63
C ARG A 313 22.68 -4.69 22.69
N THR A 314 22.81 -4.05 23.85
CA THR A 314 21.86 -4.19 24.96
C THR A 314 20.44 -3.84 24.52
N THR A 315 20.27 -2.72 23.81
CA THR A 315 18.96 -2.29 23.29
C THR A 315 18.39 -3.32 22.29
N TYR A 316 19.22 -3.79 21.36
CA TYR A 316 18.82 -4.77 20.36
C TYR A 316 18.42 -6.11 20.99
N GLU A 317 19.21 -6.62 21.95
CA GLU A 317 18.96 -7.89 22.63
C GLU A 317 17.70 -7.84 23.50
N MET A 318 17.41 -6.71 24.17
CA MET A 318 16.14 -6.53 24.88
C MET A 318 14.91 -6.67 23.95
N VAL A 319 14.99 -6.10 22.76
CA VAL A 319 13.92 -6.21 21.75
C VAL A 319 13.87 -7.64 21.20
N LEU A 320 15.01 -8.25 20.90
CA LEU A 320 15.11 -9.62 20.40
C LEU A 320 14.48 -10.62 21.38
N ASP A 321 14.81 -10.53 22.67
CA ASP A 321 14.21 -11.36 23.73
C ASP A 321 12.70 -11.13 23.85
N THR A 322 12.25 -9.87 23.77
CA THR A 322 10.82 -9.54 23.78
C THR A 322 10.09 -10.22 22.60
N VAL A 323 10.69 -10.18 21.40
CA VAL A 323 10.14 -10.83 20.21
C VAL A 323 10.09 -12.35 20.40
N HIS A 324 11.19 -12.99 20.83
CA HIS A 324 11.22 -14.43 21.11
C HIS A 324 10.16 -14.85 22.13
N THR A 325 10.01 -14.08 23.21
CA THR A 325 9.05 -14.34 24.29
C THR A 325 7.62 -14.34 23.76
N VAL A 326 7.27 -13.38 22.90
CA VAL A 326 5.92 -13.29 22.32
C VAL A 326 5.71 -14.41 21.31
N VAL A 327 6.63 -14.54 20.34
CA VAL A 327 6.55 -15.49 19.24
C VAL A 327 6.35 -16.90 19.79
N ASN A 328 7.17 -17.35 20.75
CA ASN A 328 7.06 -18.67 21.37
C ASN A 328 5.73 -18.96 22.10
N ARG A 329 4.89 -17.94 22.36
CA ARG A 329 3.56 -18.10 22.97
C ARG A 329 2.43 -18.15 21.97
N ILE A 330 2.63 -17.62 20.76
CA ILE A 330 1.55 -17.54 19.78
C ILE A 330 1.24 -18.96 19.32
N ARG A 331 -0.04 -19.38 19.44
CA ARG A 331 -0.58 -20.67 18.96
C ARG A 331 -2.10 -20.58 18.81
N PRO A 332 -2.78 -21.49 18.07
CA PRO A 332 -4.25 -21.50 17.99
C PRO A 332 -4.91 -21.39 19.38
N GLY A 333 -5.90 -20.50 19.49
CA GLY A 333 -6.58 -20.18 20.75
C GLY A 333 -5.93 -19.08 21.59
N PHE A 334 -4.68 -18.69 21.31
CA PHE A 334 -4.02 -17.56 21.96
C PHE A 334 -4.43 -16.24 21.32
N THR A 335 -4.97 -15.32 22.11
CA THR A 335 -5.56 -14.08 21.59
C THR A 335 -4.50 -13.00 21.35
N TRP A 336 -4.80 -12.08 20.43
CA TRP A 336 -3.95 -10.91 20.18
C TRP A 336 -3.84 -9.98 21.41
N ARG A 337 -4.84 -10.00 22.31
CA ARG A 337 -4.79 -9.27 23.59
C ARG A 337 -3.76 -9.89 24.53
N GLU A 338 -3.71 -11.21 24.64
CA GLU A 338 -2.72 -11.91 25.44
C GLU A 338 -1.32 -11.73 24.86
N ALA A 339 -1.15 -11.81 23.54
CA ALA A 339 0.13 -11.53 22.89
C ALA A 339 0.65 -10.11 23.21
N ARG A 340 -0.23 -9.10 23.17
CA ARG A 340 0.12 -7.73 23.59
C ARG A 340 0.56 -7.66 25.04
N MET A 341 -0.18 -8.31 25.95
CA MET A 341 0.17 -8.33 27.36
C MET A 341 1.55 -8.96 27.59
N VAL A 342 1.81 -10.13 27.00
CA VAL A 342 3.11 -10.81 27.08
C VAL A 342 4.23 -9.92 26.57
N CYS A 343 4.03 -9.29 25.42
CA CYS A 343 5.01 -8.38 24.81
C CYS A 343 5.36 -7.20 25.71
N TYR A 344 4.35 -6.47 26.17
CA TYR A 344 4.55 -5.27 26.98
C TYR A 344 5.19 -5.59 28.34
N ARG A 345 4.86 -6.73 28.94
CA ARG A 345 5.47 -7.18 30.20
C ARG A 345 6.92 -7.64 30.00
N ALA A 346 7.22 -8.34 28.91
CA ALA A 346 8.58 -8.73 28.56
C ALA A 346 9.47 -7.48 28.32
N LEU A 347 8.96 -6.48 27.58
CA LEU A 347 9.66 -5.22 27.39
C LEU A 347 9.98 -4.52 28.72
N LEU A 348 8.99 -4.37 29.60
CA LEU A 348 9.17 -3.73 30.91
C LEU A 348 10.13 -4.51 31.81
N ARG A 349 10.03 -5.84 31.83
CA ARG A 349 10.96 -6.72 32.54
C ARG A 349 12.40 -6.47 32.06
N ASN A 350 12.63 -6.49 30.75
CA ASN A 350 13.96 -6.31 30.18
C ASN A 350 14.53 -4.92 30.53
N LEU A 351 13.70 -3.88 30.52
CA LEU A 351 14.10 -2.53 30.96
C LEU A 351 14.47 -2.48 32.45
N VAL A 352 13.78 -3.23 33.31
CA VAL A 352 14.11 -3.34 34.75
C VAL A 352 15.41 -4.12 34.96
N GLU A 353 15.59 -5.24 34.26
CA GLU A 353 16.79 -6.08 34.35
C GLU A 353 18.05 -5.34 33.90
N GLN A 354 17.93 -4.43 32.93
CA GLN A 354 19.02 -3.54 32.50
C GLN A 354 19.19 -2.29 33.38
N GLY A 355 18.41 -2.15 34.45
CA GLY A 355 18.48 -0.99 35.36
C GLY A 355 17.95 0.32 34.78
N LEU A 356 17.25 0.29 33.63
CA LEU A 356 16.66 1.48 33.00
C LEU A 356 15.34 1.89 33.66
N LEU A 357 14.68 0.96 34.35
CA LEU A 357 13.49 1.19 35.17
C LEU A 357 13.68 0.52 36.53
N VAL A 358 13.03 1.07 37.56
CA VAL A 358 13.06 0.53 38.94
C VAL A 358 11.63 0.35 39.43
N GLY A 359 11.34 -0.81 40.03
CA GLY A 359 10.04 -1.11 40.63
C GLY A 359 9.35 -2.35 40.04
N SER A 360 8.05 -2.49 40.29
CA SER A 360 7.26 -3.65 39.87
C SER A 360 6.81 -3.56 38.40
N VAL A 361 7.06 -4.62 37.63
CA VAL A 361 6.57 -4.75 36.25
C VAL A 361 5.04 -4.69 36.19
N ASP A 362 4.34 -5.22 37.20
CA ASP A 362 2.88 -5.18 37.29
C ASP A 362 2.37 -3.74 37.37
N GLU A 363 2.93 -2.95 38.30
CA GLU A 363 2.55 -1.55 38.49
C GLU A 363 2.85 -0.71 37.24
N MET A 364 4.00 -0.94 36.61
CA MET A 364 4.38 -0.28 35.35
C MET A 364 3.42 -0.62 34.20
N TYR A 365 2.99 -1.88 34.11
CA TYR A 365 2.04 -2.33 33.09
C TYR A 365 0.66 -1.70 33.29
N ASP A 366 0.20 -1.64 34.55
CA ASP A 366 -1.08 -1.03 34.91
C ASP A 366 -1.07 0.47 34.62
N ALA A 367 0.02 1.16 34.96
CA ALA A 367 0.28 2.56 34.63
C ALA A 367 0.52 2.82 33.12
N LYS A 368 0.53 1.78 32.28
CA LYS A 368 0.74 1.86 30.82
C LYS A 368 2.12 2.43 30.42
N LEU A 369 3.13 2.28 31.26
CA LEU A 369 4.48 2.81 31.03
C LEU A 369 5.13 2.25 29.74
N HIS A 370 4.78 1.02 29.37
CA HIS A 370 5.21 0.40 28.10
C HIS A 370 4.92 1.27 26.86
N ARG A 371 3.90 2.13 26.90
CA ARG A 371 3.53 3.02 25.78
C ARG A 371 4.53 4.14 25.52
N VAL A 372 5.37 4.47 26.50
CA VAL A 372 6.45 5.45 26.33
C VAL A 372 7.52 4.89 25.39
N PHE A 373 7.85 3.61 25.56
CA PHE A 373 8.90 2.92 24.80
C PHE A 373 8.40 2.29 23.50
N MET A 374 7.15 1.78 23.50
CA MET A 374 6.52 1.19 22.33
C MET A 374 5.11 1.78 22.14
N PRO A 375 5.00 2.94 21.48
CA PRO A 375 3.71 3.63 21.30
C PRO A 375 2.83 2.98 20.23
N HIS A 376 3.36 2.04 19.44
CA HIS A 376 2.61 1.29 18.43
C HIS A 376 2.07 -0.06 18.95
N GLY A 377 1.27 -0.73 18.11
CA GLY A 377 0.86 -2.11 18.38
C GLY A 377 1.98 -3.10 18.09
N ILE A 378 1.91 -4.30 18.66
CA ILE A 378 2.94 -5.34 18.51
C ILE A 378 2.99 -6.00 17.11
N GLY A 379 2.11 -5.59 16.20
CA GLY A 379 1.93 -6.17 14.87
C GLY A 379 0.53 -5.98 14.30
N HIS A 380 0.28 -6.59 13.15
CA HIS A 380 -1.00 -6.62 12.44
C HIS A 380 -1.05 -7.81 11.46
N PHE A 381 -2.23 -8.06 10.89
CA PHE A 381 -2.36 -9.05 9.82
C PHE A 381 -1.64 -8.60 8.54
N ILE A 382 -1.13 -9.60 7.81
CA ILE A 382 -0.45 -9.47 6.51
C ILE A 382 -1.20 -10.35 5.48
N GLY A 383 -1.11 -10.02 4.20
CA GLY A 383 -1.76 -10.72 3.09
C GLY A 383 -1.83 -9.84 1.84
N GLY A 384 -2.87 -10.00 1.02
CA GLY A 384 -3.17 -8.99 -0.01
C GLY A 384 -3.61 -7.67 0.64
N LYS A 385 -3.31 -6.50 0.02
CA LYS A 385 -3.50 -5.14 0.60
C LYS A 385 -4.96 -4.78 0.92
N PHE A 386 -5.49 -5.36 1.99
CA PHE A 386 -6.47 -4.81 2.93
C PHE A 386 -5.84 -5.05 4.29
N MET A 387 -5.26 -4.00 4.86
CA MET A 387 -4.92 -4.04 6.27
C MET A 387 -6.22 -3.90 7.05
N VAL A 388 -6.68 -4.99 7.67
CA VAL A 388 -7.83 -4.98 8.57
C VAL A 388 -7.30 -5.19 9.98
N LYS A 389 -7.04 -4.07 10.67
CA LYS A 389 -6.62 -4.11 12.07
C LYS A 389 -7.81 -4.32 13.03
N SER A 390 -9.05 -4.11 12.59
CA SER A 390 -10.17 -3.79 13.50
C SER A 390 -11.50 -4.51 13.26
N GLU A 391 -11.57 -5.58 12.47
CA GLU A 391 -12.78 -6.42 12.41
C GLU A 391 -12.74 -7.66 13.30
N ILE A 392 -11.62 -7.92 13.98
CA ILE A 392 -11.41 -9.15 14.78
C ILE A 392 -12.41 -9.26 15.94
N ASP A 393 -12.72 -8.15 16.63
CA ASP A 393 -13.55 -8.20 17.83
C ASP A 393 -15.03 -8.56 17.55
N ARG A 394 -15.48 -8.53 16.28
CA ARG A 394 -16.80 -9.01 15.86
C ARG A 394 -16.84 -10.50 15.52
N TYR A 395 -15.73 -11.10 15.08
CA TYR A 395 -15.69 -12.52 14.74
C TYR A 395 -15.26 -13.40 15.92
N ARG A 396 -15.86 -13.13 17.09
CA ARG A 396 -15.73 -13.98 18.28
C ARG A 396 -16.24 -15.38 17.92
N GLY A 397 -15.34 -16.37 17.87
CA GLY A 397 -15.68 -17.78 17.61
C GLY A 397 -15.10 -18.37 16.32
N ILE A 398 -14.58 -17.55 15.40
CA ILE A 398 -13.93 -18.05 14.18
C ILE A 398 -12.42 -18.12 14.44
N GLY A 399 -11.92 -19.29 14.86
CA GLY A 399 -10.51 -19.54 15.16
C GLY A 399 -9.56 -18.92 14.13
N GLY A 400 -8.92 -17.81 14.50
CA GLY A 400 -8.10 -17.01 13.60
C GLY A 400 -6.69 -17.60 13.48
N VAL A 401 -6.24 -17.74 12.24
CA VAL A 401 -4.86 -17.93 11.74
C VAL A 401 -4.07 -19.12 12.34
N ARG A 402 -3.57 -20.02 11.48
CA ARG A 402 -2.46 -20.89 11.84
C ARG A 402 -1.25 -20.00 12.08
N ILE A 403 -1.04 -19.72 13.35
CA ILE A 403 -0.01 -18.85 13.86
C ILE A 403 1.40 -19.32 13.49
N GLU A 404 1.57 -20.61 13.21
CA GLU A 404 2.78 -21.29 12.75
C GLU A 404 3.47 -20.62 11.54
N GLU A 405 2.81 -19.70 10.84
CA GLU A 405 3.34 -19.10 9.61
C GLU A 405 3.68 -17.61 9.72
N MET A 406 3.21 -16.91 10.77
CA MET A 406 3.94 -15.73 11.25
C MET A 406 5.36 -16.13 11.67
N PHE A 407 5.53 -17.36 12.14
CA PHE A 407 6.84 -17.95 12.41
C PHE A 407 7.64 -18.26 11.14
N ALA A 408 7.05 -18.48 9.96
CA ALA A 408 7.84 -18.69 8.74
C ALA A 408 8.64 -17.43 8.37
N ASN A 409 8.04 -16.24 8.56
CA ASN A 409 8.74 -14.95 8.44
C ASN A 409 9.83 -14.78 9.51
N TYR A 410 9.65 -15.39 10.68
CA TYR A 410 10.58 -15.34 11.80
C TYR A 410 11.75 -16.35 11.70
N CYS A 411 11.48 -17.58 11.28
CA CYS A 411 12.46 -18.65 11.14
C CYS A 411 13.43 -18.38 9.99
N LEU A 412 12.97 -17.79 8.88
CA LEU A 412 13.85 -17.27 7.81
C LEU A 412 14.72 -16.11 8.31
N ASN A 413 14.22 -15.31 9.25
CA ASN A 413 14.96 -14.23 9.89
C ASN A 413 16.00 -14.77 10.90
N LEU A 414 15.70 -15.85 11.63
CA LEU A 414 16.64 -16.51 12.54
C LEU A 414 17.78 -17.25 11.83
N SER A 415 17.52 -17.91 10.70
CA SER A 415 18.60 -18.42 9.84
C SER A 415 19.46 -17.28 9.29
N HIS A 416 18.86 -16.12 9.00
CA HIS A 416 19.57 -14.92 8.57
C HIS A 416 20.44 -14.31 9.68
N ILE A 417 19.93 -14.17 10.91
CA ILE A 417 20.70 -13.66 12.05
C ILE A 417 21.89 -14.60 12.35
N ARG A 418 21.69 -15.92 12.29
CA ARG A 418 22.79 -16.89 12.47
C ARG A 418 23.82 -16.84 11.35
N GLN A 419 23.41 -16.64 10.09
CA GLN A 419 24.33 -16.44 8.97
C GLN A 419 25.07 -15.10 9.06
N LEU A 420 24.41 -14.02 9.48
CA LEU A 420 25.03 -12.71 9.71
C LEU A 420 26.06 -12.81 10.83
N GLN A 421 25.76 -13.51 11.92
CA GLN A 421 26.72 -13.80 12.99
C GLN A 421 27.94 -14.59 12.47
N SER A 422 27.76 -15.54 11.54
CA SER A 422 28.88 -16.29 10.94
C SER A 422 29.69 -15.51 9.90
N LEU A 423 29.07 -14.58 9.16
CA LEU A 423 29.76 -13.73 8.17
C LEU A 423 30.50 -12.56 8.83
N MET A 424 30.22 -12.30 10.11
CA MET A 424 30.86 -11.29 10.94
C MET A 424 31.90 -11.90 11.89
N ASP A 425 32.24 -13.19 11.70
CA ASP A 425 33.27 -13.90 12.46
C ASP A 425 34.68 -13.37 12.09
N PRO A 426 35.47 -12.84 13.05
CA PRO A 426 36.79 -12.25 12.79
C PRO A 426 37.84 -13.20 12.19
N SER A 427 37.57 -14.52 12.11
CA SER A 427 38.50 -15.51 11.56
C SER A 427 38.42 -15.75 10.04
N SER A 428 37.48 -15.13 9.31
CA SER A 428 37.43 -15.28 7.85
C SER A 428 38.38 -14.30 7.14
N SER A 429 39.37 -14.81 6.40
CA SER A 429 40.45 -14.05 5.77
C SER A 429 40.09 -13.34 4.45
N LEU A 430 38.80 -13.23 4.10
CA LEU A 430 38.34 -12.56 2.89
C LEU A 430 37.49 -11.34 3.25
N SER A 431 37.82 -10.18 2.67
CA SER A 431 36.93 -9.02 2.78
C SER A 431 35.64 -9.30 2.00
N PRO A 432 34.46 -8.82 2.46
CA PRO A 432 33.18 -9.01 1.76
C PRO A 432 33.21 -8.52 0.30
N ILE A 433 34.07 -7.55 0.00
CA ILE A 433 34.28 -7.00 -1.36
C ILE A 433 34.95 -8.04 -2.28
N GLN A 434 35.93 -8.80 -1.79
CA GLN A 434 36.65 -9.80 -2.59
C GLN A 434 35.79 -11.03 -2.91
N THR A 435 34.84 -11.36 -2.04
CA THR A 435 33.83 -12.40 -2.33
C THR A 435 32.82 -11.93 -3.39
N ILE A 436 32.51 -10.64 -3.44
CA ILE A 436 31.61 -10.05 -4.44
C ILE A 436 32.29 -10.00 -5.81
N GLU A 437 33.54 -9.55 -5.89
CA GLU A 437 34.29 -9.50 -7.16
C GLU A 437 34.50 -10.89 -7.77
N ALA A 438 34.75 -11.91 -6.94
CA ALA A 438 34.86 -13.30 -7.40
C ALA A 438 33.52 -13.87 -7.93
N SER A 439 32.38 -13.43 -7.37
CA SER A 439 31.05 -13.89 -7.83
C SER A 439 30.53 -13.16 -9.06
N VAL A 440 31.04 -11.96 -9.35
CA VAL A 440 30.66 -11.15 -10.53
C VAL A 440 31.54 -11.48 -11.74
N ALA A 441 32.79 -11.88 -11.51
CA ALA A 441 33.73 -12.22 -12.57
C ALA A 441 33.39 -13.53 -13.32
N GLU A 442 32.53 -14.39 -12.79
CA GLU A 442 32.13 -15.65 -13.45
C GLU A 442 30.94 -15.52 -14.43
N GLU A 443 30.27 -14.36 -14.52
CA GLU A 443 29.11 -14.16 -15.42
C GLU A 443 29.36 -13.21 -16.61
N GLU A 444 30.51 -12.54 -16.72
CA GLU A 444 30.85 -11.65 -17.84
C GLU A 444 31.58 -12.33 -19.01
N ASP A 445 31.02 -13.44 -19.52
CA ASP A 445 31.37 -13.94 -20.86
C ASP A 445 30.09 -14.21 -21.67
N ARG A 446 29.52 -13.14 -22.23
CA ARG A 446 28.71 -13.11 -23.48
C ARG A 446 28.38 -11.67 -23.86
N GLY A 447 29.10 -11.14 -24.86
CA GLY A 447 29.02 -9.73 -25.27
C GLY A 447 27.78 -9.31 -26.08
N SER A 448 27.44 -8.02 -26.04
CA SER A 448 27.20 -7.15 -27.21
C SER A 448 26.85 -5.69 -26.80
N GLU A 449 27.38 -4.77 -27.62
CA GLU A 449 27.29 -3.30 -27.78
C GLU A 449 26.43 -2.40 -26.86
N THR A 450 26.99 -1.24 -26.49
CA THR A 450 26.43 -0.30 -25.49
C THR A 450 25.48 0.79 -26.06
N PRO A 451 24.43 1.20 -25.32
CA PRO A 451 23.35 2.11 -25.80
C PRO A 451 23.69 3.61 -25.95
N VAL A 452 24.96 4.01 -25.90
CA VAL A 452 25.34 5.43 -25.79
C VAL A 452 25.41 6.16 -27.15
N ALA A 453 25.53 5.42 -28.26
CA ALA A 453 25.61 6.01 -29.60
C ALA A 453 24.26 6.50 -30.15
N TYR A 454 23.14 5.89 -29.72
CA TYR A 454 21.80 6.18 -30.25
C TYR A 454 21.21 7.54 -29.78
N LEU A 455 21.66 8.05 -28.63
CA LEU A 455 21.07 9.24 -28.02
C LEU A 455 21.62 10.58 -28.55
N LYS A 456 22.76 10.58 -29.24
CA LYS A 456 23.39 11.82 -29.72
C LYS A 456 22.76 12.38 -31.00
N GLU A 457 22.14 11.54 -31.83
CA GLU A 457 21.60 11.97 -33.14
C GLU A 457 20.23 12.67 -33.03
N ARG A 458 19.41 12.35 -32.01
CA ARG A 458 18.05 12.91 -31.86
C ARG A 458 17.99 14.32 -31.27
N VAL A 459 19.06 14.80 -30.64
CA VAL A 459 19.09 16.15 -30.03
C VAL A 459 19.30 17.23 -31.09
N ARG A 460 19.86 16.88 -32.26
CA ARG A 460 20.20 17.84 -33.32
C ARG A 460 19.01 18.24 -34.21
N GLN A 461 17.91 17.47 -34.23
CA GLN A 461 16.82 17.66 -35.19
C GLN A 461 15.62 18.47 -34.67
N ASN A 462 15.59 18.85 -33.39
CA ASN A 462 14.43 19.51 -32.77
C ASN A 462 14.55 21.04 -32.64
N SER A 463 15.61 21.68 -33.15
CA SER A 463 15.86 23.11 -32.96
C SER A 463 15.34 24.05 -34.06
N GLU A 464 14.61 23.56 -35.08
CA GLU A 464 14.30 24.37 -36.28
C GLU A 464 12.80 24.62 -36.58
N LEU A 465 11.87 24.39 -35.64
CA LEU A 465 10.44 24.60 -35.90
C LEU A 465 9.78 25.49 -34.84
N SER A 466 10.04 26.80 -34.87
CA SER A 466 9.14 27.78 -34.25
C SER A 466 9.25 29.17 -34.88
N ALA A 467 8.33 29.47 -35.80
CA ALA A 467 7.94 30.84 -36.16
C ALA A 467 6.53 30.81 -36.76
N ASP A 468 5.55 31.48 -36.11
CA ASP A 468 4.92 32.72 -36.62
C ASP A 468 3.49 32.97 -36.03
N ARG A 469 3.22 34.25 -35.69
CA ARG A 469 1.94 35.03 -35.84
C ARG A 469 0.80 35.08 -34.76
N PRO A 470 -0.12 36.10 -34.78
CA PRO A 470 -0.10 37.26 -33.85
C PRO A 470 -1.46 37.65 -33.17
N ASP A 471 -1.47 38.82 -32.50
CA ASP A 471 -2.38 39.37 -31.47
C ASP A 471 -3.64 40.16 -31.97
N SER A 472 -4.73 40.26 -31.17
CA SER A 472 -5.81 41.28 -31.34
C SER A 472 -6.66 41.60 -30.07
N LYS A 473 -7.15 42.86 -29.99
CA LYS A 473 -7.64 43.63 -28.82
C LYS A 473 -9.17 43.54 -28.49
N LYS A 474 -9.50 43.93 -27.24
CA LYS A 474 -10.79 43.86 -26.49
C LYS A 474 -11.79 45.05 -26.67
N LYS A 475 -13.08 44.82 -26.36
CA LYS A 475 -14.10 45.81 -25.90
C LYS A 475 -14.84 45.34 -24.62
N LYS A 476 -15.30 46.28 -23.77
CA LYS A 476 -15.88 46.11 -22.41
C LYS A 476 -17.40 46.34 -22.35
N GLY A 477 -18.13 45.60 -21.48
CA GLY A 477 -19.31 46.10 -20.75
C GLY A 477 -20.43 45.09 -20.40
N ALA A 478 -20.54 44.67 -19.12
CA ALA A 478 -21.76 44.39 -18.33
C ALA A 478 -21.36 43.75 -16.97
N ARG A 479 -21.91 44.22 -15.83
CA ARG A 479 -21.56 43.72 -14.48
C ARG A 479 -22.21 42.35 -14.25
N ARG A 480 -21.43 41.28 -14.37
CA ARG A 480 -21.88 39.89 -14.19
C ARG A 480 -21.55 39.37 -12.79
N THR A 481 -22.54 38.81 -12.11
CA THR A 481 -22.41 37.98 -10.90
C THR A 481 -21.72 36.65 -11.25
N PHE A 482 -20.91 36.13 -10.33
CA PHE A 482 -20.22 34.83 -10.50
C PHE A 482 -21.25 33.69 -10.42
N THR A 483 -21.08 32.64 -11.23
CA THR A 483 -21.88 31.40 -11.12
C THR A 483 -21.42 30.56 -9.93
N ASP A 484 -22.26 29.65 -9.45
CA ASP A 484 -21.91 28.77 -8.30
C ASP A 484 -20.67 27.91 -8.59
N GLU A 485 -20.51 27.45 -9.83
CA GLU A 485 -19.30 26.72 -10.26
C GLU A 485 -18.05 27.62 -10.25
N GLN A 486 -18.17 28.88 -10.68
CA GLN A 486 -17.08 29.86 -10.61
C GLN A 486 -16.71 30.17 -9.16
N VAL A 487 -17.70 30.34 -8.28
CA VAL A 487 -17.46 30.55 -6.85
C VAL A 487 -16.77 29.34 -6.22
N ALA A 488 -17.23 28.12 -6.50
CA ALA A 488 -16.62 26.90 -5.99
C ALA A 488 -15.14 26.76 -6.42
N LYS A 489 -14.83 27.05 -7.69
CA LYS A 489 -13.45 27.05 -8.18
C LYS A 489 -12.61 28.17 -7.54
N LEU A 490 -13.17 29.36 -7.38
CA LEU A 490 -12.48 30.48 -6.72
C LEU A 490 -12.16 30.20 -5.25
N GLU A 491 -13.07 29.56 -4.51
CA GLU A 491 -12.83 29.09 -3.14
C GLU A 491 -11.72 28.02 -3.10
N ASN A 492 -11.74 27.04 -4.01
CA ASN A 492 -10.66 26.05 -4.11
C ASN A 492 -9.29 26.70 -4.37
N TYR A 493 -9.22 27.72 -5.23
CA TYR A 493 -7.98 28.48 -5.42
C TYR A 493 -7.59 29.29 -4.19
N PHE A 494 -8.55 29.81 -3.43
CA PHE A 494 -8.30 30.56 -2.20
C PHE A 494 -7.74 29.70 -1.08
N ASP A 495 -8.25 28.48 -0.94
CA ASP A 495 -7.75 27.49 0.01
C ASP A 495 -6.34 27.04 -0.34
N TYR A 496 -6.03 26.94 -1.63
CA TYR A 496 -4.68 26.63 -2.11
C TYR A 496 -3.71 27.82 -1.92
N LYS A 497 -4.10 29.05 -2.29
CA LYS A 497 -3.22 30.23 -2.23
C LYS A 497 -4.02 31.54 -2.11
N ARG A 498 -3.70 32.35 -1.09
CA ARG A 498 -4.46 33.59 -0.78
C ARG A 498 -4.07 34.82 -1.62
N TYR A 499 -2.89 34.83 -2.25
CA TYR A 499 -2.37 35.94 -3.06
C TYR A 499 -1.78 35.41 -4.38
N PHE A 500 -2.19 35.99 -5.50
CA PHE A 500 -1.77 35.56 -6.83
C PHE A 500 -0.96 36.65 -7.54
N THR A 501 0.08 36.23 -8.24
CA THR A 501 0.86 37.07 -9.14
C THR A 501 0.02 37.48 -10.37
N PRO A 502 0.42 38.51 -11.13
CA PRO A 502 -0.29 38.89 -12.35
C PRO A 502 -0.45 37.74 -13.35
N VAL A 503 0.60 36.95 -13.56
CA VAL A 503 0.60 35.82 -14.52
C VAL A 503 -0.38 34.72 -14.10
N GLU A 504 -0.36 34.34 -12.82
CA GLU A 504 -1.29 33.34 -12.28
C GLU A 504 -2.74 33.83 -12.36
N ARG A 505 -2.97 35.11 -12.07
CA ARG A 505 -4.29 35.72 -12.18
C ARG A 505 -4.80 35.74 -13.63
N THR A 506 -3.93 35.98 -14.61
CA THR A 506 -4.29 35.86 -16.04
C THR A 506 -4.70 34.42 -16.37
N LYS A 507 -4.02 33.41 -15.83
CA LYS A 507 -4.36 31.99 -16.04
C LYS A 507 -5.74 31.66 -15.47
N ILE A 508 -6.00 32.02 -14.20
CA ILE A 508 -7.30 31.77 -13.54
C ILE A 508 -8.43 32.55 -14.25
N ALA A 509 -8.17 33.78 -14.66
CA ALA A 509 -9.13 34.59 -15.41
C ALA A 509 -9.55 33.92 -16.74
N LYS A 510 -8.58 33.35 -17.48
CA LYS A 510 -8.86 32.59 -18.71
C LYS A 510 -9.65 31.33 -18.43
N GLU A 511 -9.27 30.57 -17.41
CA GLU A 511 -9.92 29.29 -17.06
C GLU A 511 -11.39 29.47 -16.65
N LEU A 512 -11.69 30.51 -15.87
CA LEU A 512 -13.04 30.76 -15.36
C LEU A 512 -13.88 31.65 -16.28
N LEU A 513 -13.33 32.06 -17.44
CA LEU A 513 -13.94 33.03 -18.36
C LEU A 513 -14.33 34.35 -17.67
N LEU A 514 -13.46 34.84 -16.77
CA LEU A 514 -13.63 36.07 -16.00
C LEU A 514 -12.53 37.08 -16.37
N SER A 515 -12.72 38.36 -16.03
CA SER A 515 -11.63 39.35 -16.14
C SER A 515 -10.66 39.24 -14.97
N GLU A 516 -9.39 39.56 -15.20
CA GLU A 516 -8.39 39.64 -14.11
C GLU A 516 -8.83 40.58 -12.99
N THR A 517 -9.54 41.66 -13.31
CA THR A 517 -10.08 42.60 -12.31
C THR A 517 -11.15 41.92 -11.45
N GLN A 518 -12.00 41.06 -12.02
CA GLN A 518 -12.99 40.29 -11.27
C GLN A 518 -12.31 39.30 -10.31
N ILE A 519 -11.30 38.58 -10.78
CA ILE A 519 -10.50 37.68 -9.92
C ILE A 519 -9.82 38.48 -8.80
N LYS A 520 -9.15 39.59 -9.14
CA LYS A 520 -8.49 40.45 -8.14
C LYS A 520 -9.47 40.94 -7.07
N THR A 521 -10.65 41.41 -7.48
CA THR A 521 -11.68 41.96 -6.59
C THR A 521 -12.28 40.87 -5.71
N TRP A 522 -12.58 39.69 -6.26
CA TRP A 522 -13.11 38.55 -5.51
C TRP A 522 -12.13 38.11 -4.42
N PHE A 523 -10.84 37.95 -4.75
CA PHE A 523 -9.81 37.57 -3.78
C PHE A 523 -9.57 38.62 -2.70
N GLN A 524 -9.67 39.92 -3.04
CA GLN A 524 -9.63 40.99 -2.05
C GLN A 524 -10.79 40.91 -1.06
N ASN A 525 -12.01 40.74 -1.57
CA ASN A 525 -13.22 40.62 -0.74
C ASN A 525 -13.20 39.35 0.12
N ARG A 526 -12.75 38.21 -0.44
CA ARG A 526 -12.68 36.94 0.28
C ARG A 526 -11.66 36.97 1.42
N ARG A 527 -10.49 37.61 1.22
CA ARG A 527 -9.52 37.84 2.32
C ARG A 527 -10.12 38.70 3.43
N ALA A 528 -10.85 39.76 3.09
CA ALA A 528 -11.51 40.60 4.07
C ALA A 528 -12.57 39.82 4.88
N LYS A 529 -13.35 38.96 4.23
CA LYS A 529 -14.31 38.06 4.89
C LYS A 529 -13.60 37.04 5.81
N ASN A 530 -12.58 36.34 5.31
CA ASN A 530 -11.84 35.36 6.10
C ASN A 530 -11.21 35.97 7.37
N LYS A 531 -10.74 37.22 7.30
CA LYS A 531 -10.22 37.93 8.48
C LYS A 531 -11.31 38.21 9.53
N ARG A 532 -12.55 38.49 9.10
CA ARG A 532 -13.69 38.66 10.02
C ARG A 532 -14.07 37.32 10.65
N ASP A 533 -14.19 36.26 9.84
CA ASP A 533 -14.50 34.90 10.30
C ASP A 533 -13.44 34.38 11.31
N GLU A 534 -12.15 34.68 11.08
CA GLU A 534 -11.05 34.32 11.99
C GLU A 534 -11.11 35.12 13.31
N ASN A 535 -11.54 36.39 13.29
CA ASN A 535 -11.70 37.19 14.51
C ASN A 535 -12.90 36.73 15.36
N GLU A 536 -14.04 36.44 14.73
CA GLU A 536 -15.23 35.92 15.41
C GLU A 536 -14.94 34.55 16.09
N ARG A 537 -14.18 33.68 15.42
CA ARG A 537 -13.71 32.40 15.99
C ARG A 537 -12.76 32.59 17.17
N ARG A 538 -11.91 33.63 17.16
CA ARG A 538 -11.00 33.94 18.28
C ARG A 538 -11.78 34.45 19.50
N GLU A 539 -12.81 35.25 19.30
CA GLU A 539 -13.70 35.70 20.37
C GLU A 539 -14.48 34.52 20.99
N GLN A 540 -14.96 33.57 20.18
CA GLN A 540 -15.61 32.34 20.66
C GLN A 540 -14.65 31.39 21.41
N ASN A 541 -13.41 31.23 20.93
CA ASN A 541 -12.40 30.39 21.61
C ASN A 541 -11.87 31.03 22.91
N SER A 542 -11.82 32.36 23.00
CA SER A 542 -11.49 33.06 24.25
C SER A 542 -12.52 32.75 25.36
N SER A 543 -13.81 32.76 25.01
CA SER A 543 -14.89 32.37 25.92
C SER A 543 -14.82 30.90 26.38
N ALA A 544 -14.41 29.99 25.50
CA ALA A 544 -14.22 28.57 25.83
C ALA A 544 -12.98 28.29 26.71
N THR A 545 -11.91 29.08 26.55
CA THR A 545 -10.65 28.92 27.30
C THR A 545 -10.81 29.31 28.77
N VAL A 546 -11.68 30.27 29.08
CA VAL A 546 -12.03 30.65 30.47
C VAL A 546 -12.71 29.50 31.22
N GLY A 547 -13.42 28.60 30.53
CA GLY A 547 -14.02 27.40 31.12
C GLY A 547 -13.02 26.29 31.48
N MET A 548 -11.83 26.28 30.87
CA MET A 548 -10.86 25.19 30.99
C MET A 548 -9.72 25.46 32.00
N ILE A 549 -9.61 26.70 32.53
CA ILE A 549 -8.56 27.13 33.47
C ILE A 549 -8.90 26.83 34.95
N ARG A 550 -9.88 25.95 35.25
CA ARG A 550 -10.19 25.54 36.64
C ARG A 550 -9.39 24.34 37.18
N CYS A 551 -8.40 23.82 36.44
CA CYS A 551 -7.58 22.68 36.89
C CYS A 551 -6.08 23.04 36.95
N THR A 552 -5.72 24.05 37.74
CA THR A 552 -4.33 24.54 37.91
C THR A 552 -3.51 23.73 38.92
N GLN A 553 -4.08 22.77 39.65
CA GLN A 553 -3.37 21.99 40.66
C GLN A 553 -2.43 20.93 40.08
N CYS A 554 -2.69 20.41 38.87
CA CYS A 554 -1.88 19.33 38.27
C CYS A 554 -0.56 19.83 37.65
N ILE A 555 -0.50 21.08 37.17
CA ILE A 555 0.69 21.63 36.51
C ILE A 555 1.77 22.03 37.52
N VAL A 556 1.38 22.44 38.73
CA VAL A 556 2.33 22.78 39.80
C VAL A 556 3.07 21.54 40.30
N ALA A 557 2.38 20.40 40.42
CA ALA A 557 2.97 19.12 40.81
C ALA A 557 4.00 18.61 39.79
N LEU A 558 3.74 18.78 38.48
CA LEU A 558 4.68 18.37 37.44
C LEU A 558 5.95 19.24 37.40
N LYS A 559 5.83 20.56 37.67
CA LYS A 559 6.98 21.46 37.72
C LYS A 559 7.86 21.20 38.94
N GLN A 560 7.28 20.80 40.07
CA GLN A 560 8.02 20.43 41.28
C GLN A 560 8.76 19.10 41.12
N ALA A 561 8.18 18.13 40.39
CA ALA A 561 8.84 16.84 40.13
C ALA A 561 10.04 16.97 39.18
N VAL A 562 9.99 17.86 38.19
CA VAL A 562 11.11 18.09 37.25
C VAL A 562 12.28 18.83 37.91
N ALA A 563 12.00 19.72 38.87
CA ALA A 563 13.04 20.43 39.62
C ALA A 563 13.78 19.57 40.64
N ALA A 564 13.26 18.39 41.00
CA ALA A 564 13.89 17.46 41.94
C ALA A 564 14.82 16.44 41.25
N ILE A 565 14.92 16.46 39.92
CA ILE A 565 15.74 15.55 39.10
C ILE A 565 16.92 16.29 38.44
N SER A 566 17.08 17.60 38.71
CA SER A 566 18.27 18.40 38.41
C SER A 566 19.03 18.70 39.69
#